data_AF-A0A1I3XG83-F1
#
_entry.id   AF-A0A1I3XG83-F1
#
_cell.length_a   1.000
_cell.length_b   1.000
_cell.length_c   1.000
_cell.angle_alpha   90.00
_cell.angle_beta   90.00
_cell.angle_gamma   90.00
#
_symmetry.space_group_name_H-M   'P 1'
#
loop_
_entity.id
_entity.type
_entity.pdbx_description
1 polymer ?
#
loop_
_entity_poly.entity_id
_entity_poly.type
_entity_poly.pdbx_seq_one_letter_code
_entity_poly.pdbx_strand_id
1 'polypeptide(L)' 'MNNDIIDLQTRLAFQDGLLEELNQVVIDQQKQLDRLEQRMVAFKAQIESMQQMQLMRPGDEPPPPHY' A
#
# COMPACT_ATOMS: atom_id res chain seq x y z
N MET A 1 -10.08 32.98 37.12
CA MET A 1 -8.63 32.72 37.14
C MET A 1 -8.31 31.24 37.30
N ASN A 2 -8.54 30.58 38.45
CA ASN A 2 -8.26 29.12 38.55
C ASN A 2 -9.19 28.25 37.70
N ASN A 3 -10.46 28.63 37.56
CA ASN A 3 -11.42 27.87 36.76
C ASN A 3 -11.06 27.85 35.27
N ASP A 4 -10.58 29.00 34.75
CA ASP A 4 -10.20 29.13 33.34
C ASP A 4 -8.99 28.23 33.00
N ILE A 5 -8.05 28.08 33.94
CA ILE A 5 -6.89 27.20 33.79
C ILE A 5 -7.33 25.73 33.75
N ILE A 6 -8.25 25.33 34.63
CA ILE A 6 -8.78 23.94 34.67
C ILE A 6 -9.55 23.61 33.39
N ASP A 7 -10.34 24.55 32.87
CA ASP A 7 -11.07 24.37 31.61
C ASP A 7 -10.12 24.21 30.42
N LEU A 8 -9.04 25.01 30.37
CA LEU A 8 -8.02 24.90 29.33
C LEU A 8 -7.26 23.56 29.41
N GLN A 9 -6.88 23.11 30.62
CA GLN A 9 -6.22 21.82 30.81
C GLN A 9 -7.12 20.65 30.39
N THR A 10 -8.42 20.72 30.70
CA THR A 10 -9.40 19.71 30.29
C THR A 10 -9.52 19.65 28.76
N ARG A 11 -9.61 20.81 28.11
CA ARG A 11 -9.64 20.89 26.63
C ARG A 11 -8.35 20.39 26.00
N LEU A 12 -7.20 20.66 26.62
CA LEU A 12 -5.91 20.20 26.13
C LEU A 12 -5.83 18.67 26.20
N ALA A 13 -6.16 18.07 27.35
CA ALA A 13 -6.16 16.61 27.51
C ALA A 13 -7.09 15.91 26.51
N PHE A 14 -8.24 16.50 26.20
CA PHE A 14 -9.14 15.98 25.16
C PHE A 14 -8.52 16.07 23.76
N GLN A 15 -7.87 17.19 23.44
CA GLN A 15 -7.18 17.36 22.17
C GLN A 15 -5.98 16.41 22.02
N ASP A 16 -5.24 16.15 23.09
CA ASP A 16 -4.13 15.18 23.08
C ASP A 16 -4.66 13.77 22.76
N GLY A 17 -5.78 13.35 23.37
CA GLY A 17 -6.43 12.09 23.04
C GLY A 17 -6.90 12.01 21.57
N LEU A 18 -7.47 13.11 21.04
CA LEU A 18 -7.86 13.17 19.63
C LEU A 18 -6.65 13.08 18.69
N LEU A 19 -5.52 13.68 19.06
CA LEU A 19 -4.28 13.60 18.27
C LEU A 19 -3.74 12.16 18.22
N GLU A 20 -3.79 11.44 19.34
CA GLU A 20 -3.41 10.03 19.39
C GLU A 20 -4.32 9.16 18.50
N GLU A 21 -5.64 9.38 18.55
CA GLU A 21 -6.60 8.68 17.71
C GLU A 21 -6.36 8.96 16.22
N LEU A 22 -6.14 10.22 15.86
CA LEU A 22 -5.85 10.61 14.48
C LEU A 22 -4.54 9.98 14.00
N ASN A 23 -3.50 9.97 14.83
CA ASN A 23 -2.24 9.32 14.51
C ASN A 23 -2.41 7.81 14.26
N GLN A 24 -3.22 7.13 15.08
CA GLN A 24 -3.51 5.71 14.88
C GLN A 24 -4.24 5.46 13.55
N VAL A 25 -5.20 6.31 13.20
CA VAL A 25 -5.89 6.27 11.90
C VAL A 25 -4.90 6.45 10.74
N VAL A 26 -3.99 7.43 10.83
CA VAL A 26 -2.96 7.67 9.80
C VAL A 26 -2.03 6.46 9.63
N ILE A 27 -1.58 5.88 10.74
CA ILE A 27 -0.74 4.66 10.72
C ILE A 27 -1.46 3.52 10.00
N ASP A 28 -2.74 3.30 10.30
CA ASP A 28 -3.49 2.21 9.70
C ASP A 28 -3.83 2.46 8.23
N GLN A 29 -3.99 3.72 7.82
CA GLN A 29 -4.07 4.10 6.42
C GLN A 29 -2.74 3.85 5.69
N GLN A 30 -1.60 4.21 6.28
CA GLN A 30 -0.28 3.94 5.68
C GLN A 30 -0.07 2.44 5.44
N LYS A 31 -0.39 1.58 6.42
CA LYS A 31 -0.35 0.12 6.25
C LYS A 31 -1.26 -0.40 5.14
N GLN A 32 -2.38 0.28 4.87
CA GLN A 32 -3.27 -0.09 3.77
C GLN A 32 -2.68 0.33 2.42
N LEU A 33 -2.08 1.52 2.33
CA LEU A 33 -1.36 1.99 1.15
C LEU A 33 -0.19 1.07 0.82
N ASP A 34 0.66 0.72 1.79
CA ASP A 34 1.80 -0.18 1.57
C ASP A 34 1.36 -1.54 0.98
N ARG A 35 0.23 -2.08 1.49
CA ARG A 35 -0.35 -3.33 0.98
C ARG A 35 -0.90 -3.18 -0.44
N LEU A 36 -1.49 -2.04 -0.77
CA LEU A 36 -1.97 -1.75 -2.12
C LEU A 36 -0.81 -1.60 -3.11
N GLU A 37 0.25 -0.88 -2.73
CA GLU A 37 1.46 -0.72 -3.54
C GLU A 37 2.11 -2.07 -3.84
N GLN A 38 2.28 -2.92 -2.82
CA GLN A 38 2.82 -4.28 -3.00
C GLN A 38 1.98 -5.11 -3.98
N ARG A 39 0.65 -5.04 -3.88
CA ARG A 39 -0.26 -5.74 -4.80
C ARG A 39 -0.14 -5.20 -6.22
N MET A 40 0.00 -3.89 -6.39
CA MET A 40 0.18 -3.27 -7.71
C MET A 40 1.49 -3.71 -8.37
N VAL A 41 2.59 -3.78 -7.61
CA VAL A 41 3.87 -4.32 -8.10
C VAL A 41 3.73 -5.78 -8.53
N ALA A 42 3.11 -6.61 -7.70
CA ALA A 42 2.90 -8.02 -8.02
C ALA A 42 2.01 -8.20 -9.27
N PHE A 43 0.95 -7.40 -9.39
CA PHE A 43 0.05 -7.41 -10.55
C PHE A 43 0.77 -7.01 -11.84
N LYS A 44 1.61 -5.96 -11.78
CA LYS A 44 2.45 -5.55 -12.90
C LYS A 44 3.38 -6.68 -13.35
N ALA A 45 4.08 -7.31 -12.41
CA ALA A 45 4.97 -8.44 -12.70
C ALA A 45 4.21 -9.62 -13.34
N GLN A 46 2.98 -9.90 -12.88
CA GLN A 46 2.14 -10.94 -13.46
C GLN A 46 1.80 -10.64 -14.93
N ILE A 47 1.39 -9.40 -15.24
CA ILE A 47 1.10 -8.97 -16.62
C ILE A 47 2.34 -9.11 -17.52
N GLU A 48 3.50 -8.65 -17.05
CA GLU A 48 4.75 -8.76 -17.80
C GLU A 48 5.12 -10.22 -18.08
N SER A 49 4.93 -11.12 -17.11
CA SER A 49 5.17 -12.56 -17.32
C SER A 49 4.22 -13.17 -18.35
N MET A 50 2.95 -12.74 -18.37
CA MET A 50 1.95 -13.22 -19.31
C MET A 50 2.27 -12.77 -20.74
N GLN A 51 2.75 -11.53 -20.90
CA GLN A 51 3.20 -11.02 -22.20
C GLN A 51 4.42 -11.80 -22.72
N GLN A 52 5.39 -12.11 -21.86
CA GLN A 52 6.54 -12.94 -22.24
C GLN A 52 6.12 -14.35 -22.67
N MET A 53 5.23 -15.00 -21.92
CA MET A 53 4.70 -16.32 -22.30
C MET A 53 3.93 -16.29 -23.64
N GLN A 54 3.25 -15.18 -23.95
CA GLN A 54 2.54 -15.04 -25.23
C GLN A 54 3.50 -14.87 -26.42
N LEU A 55 4.65 -14.21 -26.22
CA LEU A 55 5.72 -14.09 -27.22
C LEU A 55 6.49 -15.41 -27.43
N MET A 56 6.56 -16.27 -26.41
CA MET A 56 7.22 -17.58 -26.46
C MET A 56 6.31 -18.72 -26.94
N ARG A 57 5.11 -18.43 -27.46
CA ARG A 57 4.21 -19.47 -27.98
C ARG A 57 4.91 -20.21 -29.14
N PRO A 58 4.88 -21.56 -29.16
CA PRO A 58 5.58 -22.37 -30.15
C PRO A 58 4.85 -22.30 -31.49
N GLY A 59 5.20 -21.29 -32.28
CA GLY A 59 4.82 -21.15 -33.70
C GLY A 59 6.02 -20.94 -34.64
N ASP A 60 7.20 -20.66 -34.07
CA ASP A 60 8.44 -20.31 -34.79
C ASP A 60 9.63 -21.20 -34.36
N GLU A 61 9.42 -22.47 -34.02
CA GLU A 61 10.55 -23.42 -33.97
C GLU A 61 10.84 -23.86 -35.42
N PRO A 62 11.96 -23.44 -36.03
CA PRO A 62 12.33 -23.93 -37.35
C PRO A 62 12.52 -25.46 -37.28
N PRO A 63 12.08 -26.21 -38.30
CA PRO A 63 12.12 -27.66 -38.28
C PRO A 63 13.56 -28.15 -37.98
N PRO A 64 13.72 -29.19 -37.15
CA PRO A 64 15.03 -29.65 -36.72
C PRO A 64 15.90 -30.05 -37.92
N PRO A 65 17.22 -29.78 -37.87
CA PRO A 65 18.12 -30.11 -38.98
C PRO A 65 18.16 -31.63 -39.17
N HIS A 66 17.76 -32.09 -40.36
CA HIS A 66 17.96 -33.48 -40.76
C HIS A 66 19.44 -33.70 -41.10
N TYR A 67 20.12 -34.54 -40.31
CA TYR A 67 21.48 -35.04 -40.54
C TYR A 67 21.45 -36.42 -41.21
#